data_AF-A0A2E3PBT8-F1
#
_entry.id   AF-A0A2E3PBT8-F1
#
_cell.length_a   1.000
_cell.length_b   1.000
_cell.length_c   1.000
_cell.angle_alpha   90.00
_cell.angle_beta   90.00
_cell.angle_gamma   90.00
#
_symmetry.space_group_name_H-M   'P 1'
#
loop_
_entity.id
_entity.type
_entity.pdbx_description
1 polymer ?
#
loop_
_entity_poly.entity_id
_entity_poly.type
_entity_poly.pdbx_seq_one_letter_code
_entity_poly.pdbx_strand_id
1 'polypeptide(L)'
;STNGQLTPPVMGAAAFLMVEYVNIPYIDVVKHAFLPAVISYIALLYIVHLESLKMGLKGLEKDGRRIGILMILILFLSGFLFLGVCTFIMVGIRMVLDPVMGESVYASVAIVAVLYLVLLWVASKYPDLEMDDPNAPVPSAPRLTPTLIGGAYYALPIFILIWNLMVRTESLDRLSPALSAFWATIFMIIIAVTHRPIKALFRGQGPMAEALAGWRDFVQGLILGARNMIGIGVATGAAGIIVGTISLTGAHQVIGQVIEVISGGNLMILLFLVAILSLILGMGLPTTANYIVVSSLMAPVIISVGAQAGLIVPLIAVHMFVFYFGILADDTPPVGLAAYAAAAISRGDPIKTGIQGFAYDIRTALLPFLFIFNTDLLLIDVGLVKAVMVFVVALIAMLLFAAATQGYFIAKSKPWESAILLVIALILFRPGLILDQVSDKYTLAQGPAGLELMASAEDGVPVRLTITGPDFDTGDLRPTTIVVPAMSGDADTALSEQGLTVMEEDGQLLLEEPFPGTPHFETLGTEYDYYGDLPVIVTGVEVENDRMPKEIFFIPALLLLAGVVMIQRPRATQPAF
;
A
#
# COMPACT_ATOMS: atom_id res chain seq x y z
N SER A 1 5.81 -6.38 12.74
CA SER A 1 5.91 -5.39 11.66
C SER A 1 4.52 -5.23 11.07
N THR A 2 4.02 -4.00 11.09
CA THR A 2 2.75 -3.54 10.52
C THR A 2 2.73 -3.67 8.99
N ASN A 3 3.91 -3.64 8.35
CA ASN A 3 4.09 -3.76 6.89
C ASN A 3 3.57 -5.05 6.27
N GLY A 4 3.34 -6.11 7.05
CA GLY A 4 2.67 -7.32 6.57
C GLY A 4 1.27 -7.04 6.01
N GLN A 5 0.60 -6.02 6.52
CA GLN A 5 -0.72 -5.60 6.06
C GLN A 5 -0.70 -4.86 4.72
N LEU A 6 0.46 -4.32 4.33
CA LEU A 6 0.67 -3.67 3.04
C LEU A 6 1.13 -4.67 1.97
N THR A 7 1.54 -5.87 2.36
CA THR A 7 2.26 -6.78 1.47
C THR A 7 1.31 -7.62 0.63
N PRO A 8 1.36 -7.50 -0.71
CA PRO A 8 0.61 -8.39 -1.58
C PRO A 8 1.11 -9.85 -1.49
N PRO A 9 0.29 -10.85 -1.88
CA PRO A 9 -1.03 -10.75 -2.50
C PRO A 9 -2.20 -10.92 -1.52
N VAL A 10 -1.95 -11.11 -0.22
CA VAL A 10 -3.02 -11.32 0.78
C VAL A 10 -3.43 -9.98 1.39
N MET A 11 -2.45 -9.12 1.71
CA MET A 11 -2.64 -7.82 2.37
C MET A 11 -3.48 -7.92 3.66
N GLY A 12 -3.65 -6.82 4.37
CA GLY A 12 -4.58 -6.74 5.52
C GLY A 12 -6.03 -6.62 5.06
N ALA A 13 -6.98 -6.84 5.99
CA ALA A 13 -8.42 -6.70 5.71
C ALA A 13 -8.81 -5.30 5.19
N ALA A 14 -8.05 -4.26 5.57
CA ALA A 14 -8.20 -2.90 5.06
C ALA A 14 -8.04 -2.79 3.53
N ALA A 15 -7.24 -3.65 2.89
CA ALA A 15 -7.10 -3.65 1.44
C ALA A 15 -8.42 -4.03 0.74
N PHE A 16 -9.26 -4.86 1.37
CA PHE A 16 -10.59 -5.18 0.85
C PHE A 16 -11.55 -3.99 0.96
N LEU A 17 -11.47 -3.22 2.05
CA LEU A 17 -12.24 -1.98 2.18
C LEU A 17 -11.76 -0.90 1.19
N MET A 18 -10.46 -0.88 0.88
CA MET A 18 -9.90 0.01 -0.12
C MET A 18 -10.43 -0.26 -1.53
N VAL A 19 -10.63 -1.53 -1.90
CA VAL A 19 -11.31 -1.92 -3.16
C VAL A 19 -12.70 -1.33 -3.23
N GLU A 20 -13.46 -1.36 -2.13
CA GLU A 20 -14.83 -0.84 -2.06
C GLU A 20 -14.86 0.70 -2.11
N TYR A 21 -13.99 1.39 -1.35
CA TYR A 21 -13.96 2.85 -1.31
C TYR A 21 -13.39 3.50 -2.58
N VAL A 22 -12.34 2.91 -3.16
CA VAL A 22 -11.71 3.43 -4.38
C VAL A 22 -12.44 2.92 -5.63
N ASN A 23 -13.31 1.92 -5.49
CA ASN A 23 -14.04 1.27 -6.58
C ASN A 23 -13.13 0.75 -7.71
N ILE A 24 -11.98 0.17 -7.33
CA ILE A 24 -11.04 -0.47 -8.26
C ILE A 24 -10.84 -1.94 -7.92
N PRO A 25 -10.58 -2.81 -8.91
CA PRO A 25 -10.28 -4.22 -8.65
C PRO A 25 -9.15 -4.45 -7.63
N TYR A 26 -9.25 -5.53 -6.83
CA TYR A 26 -8.22 -5.91 -5.86
C TYR A 26 -6.83 -6.09 -6.47
N ILE A 27 -6.75 -6.58 -7.71
CA ILE A 27 -5.48 -6.73 -8.43
C ILE A 27 -4.77 -5.39 -8.64
N ASP A 28 -5.53 -4.31 -8.82
CA ASP A 28 -4.97 -2.98 -9.03
C ASP A 28 -4.45 -2.42 -7.71
N VAL A 29 -5.19 -2.60 -6.61
CA VAL A 29 -4.69 -2.31 -5.26
C VAL A 29 -3.38 -3.06 -4.98
N VAL A 30 -3.33 -4.35 -5.30
CA VAL A 30 -2.12 -5.19 -5.18
C VAL A 30 -0.97 -4.64 -6.04
N LYS A 31 -1.24 -4.29 -7.30
CA LYS A 31 -0.25 -3.72 -8.23
C LYS A 31 0.33 -2.42 -7.67
N HIS A 32 -0.53 -1.52 -7.19
CA HIS A 32 -0.14 -0.23 -6.64
C HIS A 32 0.64 -0.35 -5.32
N ALA A 33 0.31 -1.34 -4.48
CA ALA A 33 0.99 -1.59 -3.22
C ALA A 33 2.30 -2.40 -3.35
N PHE A 34 2.50 -3.11 -4.46
CA PHE A 34 3.63 -4.05 -4.62
C PHE A 34 5.00 -3.39 -4.49
N LEU A 35 5.27 -2.36 -5.28
CA LEU A 35 6.59 -1.73 -5.28
C LEU A 35 6.91 -1.06 -3.94
N PRO A 36 5.99 -0.26 -3.35
CA PRO A 36 6.22 0.31 -2.04
C PRO A 36 6.45 -0.76 -0.96
N ALA A 37 5.66 -1.84 -0.96
CA ALA A 37 5.83 -2.92 0.03
C ALA A 37 7.21 -3.59 -0.08
N VAL A 38 7.66 -3.95 -1.28
CA VAL A 38 8.97 -4.57 -1.48
C VAL A 38 10.10 -3.64 -1.03
N ILE A 39 10.05 -2.36 -1.41
CA ILE A 39 11.05 -1.37 -1.00
C ILE A 39 11.07 -1.23 0.53
N SER A 40 9.91 -1.15 1.17
CA SER A 40 9.79 -1.04 2.63
C SER A 40 10.41 -2.25 3.35
N TYR A 41 10.15 -3.48 2.88
CA TYR A 41 10.75 -4.68 3.46
C TYR A 41 12.27 -4.75 3.29
N ILE A 42 12.78 -4.41 2.11
CA ILE A 42 14.24 -4.38 1.88
C ILE A 42 14.87 -3.30 2.76
N ALA A 43 14.25 -2.11 2.86
CA ALA A 43 14.72 -1.03 3.72
C ALA A 43 14.72 -1.44 5.20
N LEU A 44 13.67 -2.09 5.71
CA LEU A 44 13.63 -2.62 7.08
C LEU A 44 14.72 -3.66 7.33
N LEU A 45 14.89 -4.62 6.43
CA LEU A 45 15.96 -5.63 6.53
C LEU A 45 17.33 -4.94 6.58
N TYR A 46 17.53 -3.93 5.73
CA TYR A 46 18.74 -3.14 5.70
C TYR A 46 18.96 -2.35 6.99
N ILE A 47 17.92 -1.72 7.56
CA ILE A 47 17.99 -1.02 8.84
C ILE A 47 18.44 -1.97 9.95
N VAL A 48 17.82 -3.15 10.05
CA VAL A 48 18.20 -4.17 11.05
C VAL A 48 19.63 -4.65 10.82
N HIS A 49 20.05 -4.83 9.56
CA HIS A 49 21.41 -5.20 9.21
C HIS A 49 22.43 -4.13 9.64
N LEU A 50 22.19 -2.86 9.31
CA LEU A 50 23.03 -1.76 9.74
C LEU A 50 23.15 -1.67 11.27
N GLU A 51 22.04 -1.86 11.97
CA GLU A 51 22.03 -1.86 13.44
C GLU A 51 22.86 -3.04 14.00
N SER A 52 22.73 -4.22 13.40
CA SER A 52 23.52 -5.40 13.79
C SER A 52 25.02 -5.19 13.60
N LEU A 53 25.44 -4.52 12.53
CA LEU A 53 26.83 -4.16 12.26
C LEU A 53 27.35 -3.13 13.28
N LYS A 54 26.55 -2.11 13.58
CA LYS A 54 26.90 -1.09 14.60
C LYS A 54 27.10 -1.69 15.98
N MET A 55 26.25 -2.65 16.35
CA MET A 55 26.30 -3.34 17.63
C MET A 55 27.33 -4.49 17.65
N GLY A 56 27.88 -4.88 16.50
CA GLY A 56 28.81 -6.00 16.39
C GLY A 56 28.18 -7.35 16.75
N LEU A 57 26.87 -7.51 16.51
CA LEU A 57 26.15 -8.73 16.85
C LEU A 57 26.64 -9.91 16.01
N LYS A 58 26.81 -11.07 16.65
CA LYS A 58 27.13 -12.33 15.96
C LYS A 58 25.89 -13.22 15.92
N GLY A 59 25.66 -13.84 14.77
CA GLY A 59 24.57 -14.82 14.63
C GLY A 59 24.78 -16.02 15.55
N LEU A 60 23.67 -16.61 16.01
CA LEU A 60 23.68 -17.85 16.78
C LEU A 60 24.24 -19.01 15.94
N GLU A 61 24.88 -19.98 16.61
CA GLU A 61 25.30 -21.23 15.97
C GLU A 61 24.04 -22.02 15.55
N LYS A 62 23.92 -22.30 14.24
CA LYS A 62 22.82 -23.11 13.70
C LYS A 62 23.33 -24.53 13.46
N ASP A 63 22.69 -25.50 14.10
CA ASP A 63 22.87 -26.92 13.76
C ASP A 63 22.26 -27.21 12.39
N GLY A 64 23.12 -27.42 11.38
CA GLY A 64 22.70 -27.78 10.03
C GLY A 64 23.46 -27.06 8.91
N ARG A 65 23.06 -27.35 7.67
CA ARG A 65 23.67 -26.76 6.47
C ARG A 65 23.38 -25.26 6.46
N ARG A 66 24.41 -24.42 6.37
CA ARG A 66 24.23 -22.97 6.15
C ARG A 66 23.56 -22.77 4.79
N ILE A 67 22.27 -22.47 4.80
CA ILE A 67 21.54 -22.09 3.59
C ILE A 67 21.94 -20.64 3.29
N GLY A 68 22.59 -20.41 2.14
CA GLY A 68 22.96 -19.07 1.72
C GLY A 68 21.72 -18.20 1.45
N ILE A 69 21.87 -16.87 1.57
CA ILE A 69 20.81 -15.88 1.31
C ILE A 69 20.17 -16.11 -0.08
N LEU A 70 20.99 -16.42 -1.08
CA LEU A 70 20.51 -16.74 -2.43
C LEU A 70 19.57 -17.95 -2.45
N MET A 71 19.85 -19.01 -1.70
CA MET A 71 18.99 -20.18 -1.63
C MET A 71 17.69 -19.89 -0.85
N ILE A 72 17.72 -19.02 0.16
CA ILE A 72 16.51 -18.55 0.84
C ILE A 72 15.63 -17.75 -0.12
N LEU A 73 16.23 -16.83 -0.88
CA LEU A 73 15.55 -16.07 -1.93
C LEU A 73 14.98 -16.99 -3.02
N ILE A 74 15.74 -17.99 -3.46
CA ILE A 74 15.27 -18.99 -4.42
C ILE A 74 14.11 -19.80 -3.84
N LEU A 75 14.21 -20.27 -2.60
CA LEU A 75 13.12 -20.99 -1.91
C LEU A 75 11.86 -20.13 -1.83
N PHE A 76 12.00 -18.88 -1.40
CA PHE A 76 10.89 -17.93 -1.33
C PHE A 76 10.26 -17.68 -2.71
N LEU A 77 11.07 -17.32 -3.72
CA LEU A 77 10.60 -17.06 -5.08
C LEU A 77 10.01 -18.31 -5.74
N SER A 78 10.57 -19.49 -5.46
CA SER A 78 10.05 -20.78 -5.92
C SER A 78 8.70 -21.11 -5.30
N GLY A 79 8.41 -20.66 -4.07
CA GLY A 79 7.09 -20.79 -3.46
C GLY A 79 6.02 -19.98 -4.19
N PHE A 80 6.32 -18.72 -4.54
CA PHE A 80 5.43 -17.89 -5.36
C PHE A 80 5.28 -18.43 -6.77
N LEU A 81 6.38 -18.86 -7.40
CA LEU A 81 6.34 -19.46 -8.73
C LEU A 81 5.55 -20.76 -8.71
N PHE A 82 5.69 -21.58 -7.67
CA PHE A 82 4.90 -22.79 -7.47
C PHE A 82 3.42 -22.48 -7.33
N LEU A 83 3.05 -21.46 -6.54
CA LEU A 83 1.66 -21.01 -6.44
C LEU A 83 1.11 -20.55 -7.78
N GLY A 84 1.90 -19.76 -8.53
CA GLY A 84 1.56 -19.31 -9.88
C GLY A 84 1.41 -20.47 -10.88
N VAL A 85 2.32 -21.44 -10.85
CA VAL A 85 2.24 -22.66 -11.68
C VAL A 85 1.01 -23.48 -11.31
N CYS A 86 0.71 -23.64 -10.01
CA CYS A 86 -0.53 -24.29 -9.55
C CYS A 86 -1.77 -23.56 -10.09
N THR A 87 -1.77 -22.22 -10.09
CA THR A 87 -2.82 -21.41 -10.70
C THR A 87 -2.92 -21.71 -12.21
N PHE A 88 -1.82 -21.65 -12.96
CA PHE A 88 -1.84 -21.93 -14.41
C PHE A 88 -2.27 -23.36 -14.73
N ILE A 89 -1.84 -24.35 -13.95
CA ILE A 89 -2.29 -25.73 -14.08
C ILE A 89 -3.79 -25.83 -13.83
N MET A 90 -4.30 -25.17 -12.78
CA MET A 90 -5.73 -25.15 -12.49
C MET A 90 -6.53 -24.47 -13.61
N VAL A 91 -6.04 -23.37 -14.18
CA VAL A 91 -6.64 -22.73 -15.37
C VAL A 91 -6.62 -23.70 -16.56
N GLY A 92 -5.49 -24.36 -16.84
CA GLY A 92 -5.36 -25.27 -17.97
C GLY A 92 -6.23 -26.52 -17.85
N ILE A 93 -6.28 -27.16 -16.68
CA ILE A 93 -7.20 -28.28 -16.40
C ILE A 93 -8.64 -27.84 -16.58
N ARG A 94 -8.98 -26.62 -16.12
CA ARG A 94 -10.32 -26.08 -16.28
C ARG A 94 -10.68 -25.83 -17.75
N MET A 95 -9.81 -25.21 -18.55
CA MET A 95 -10.05 -25.02 -19.98
C MET A 95 -10.35 -26.34 -20.72
N VAL A 96 -9.71 -27.44 -20.31
CA VAL A 96 -9.97 -28.78 -20.87
C VAL A 96 -11.32 -29.35 -20.42
N LEU A 97 -11.76 -29.02 -19.20
CA LEU A 97 -13.02 -29.49 -18.62
C LEU A 97 -14.22 -28.59 -18.97
N ASP A 98 -14.00 -27.34 -19.37
CA ASP A 98 -15.03 -26.36 -19.71
C ASP A 98 -16.03 -26.87 -20.77
N PRO A 99 -15.63 -27.58 -21.86
CA PRO A 99 -16.57 -28.15 -22.83
C PRO A 99 -17.52 -29.21 -22.25
N VAL A 100 -17.16 -29.84 -21.13
CA VAL A 100 -17.91 -30.92 -20.48
C VAL A 100 -18.73 -30.42 -19.29
N MET A 101 -18.21 -29.44 -18.56
CA MET A 101 -18.73 -28.99 -17.27
C MET A 101 -19.34 -27.57 -17.31
N GLY A 102 -19.18 -26.84 -18.41
CA GLY A 102 -19.68 -25.46 -18.56
C GLY A 102 -19.10 -24.49 -17.52
N GLU A 103 -19.86 -23.46 -17.14
CA GLU A 103 -19.49 -22.48 -16.10
C GLU A 103 -19.52 -23.04 -14.66
N SER A 104 -19.52 -24.37 -14.50
CA SER A 104 -19.70 -24.99 -13.20
C SER A 104 -18.47 -24.90 -12.30
N VAL A 105 -18.71 -24.52 -11.04
CA VAL A 105 -17.70 -24.48 -9.97
C VAL A 105 -17.25 -25.90 -9.55
N TYR A 106 -18.00 -26.96 -9.90
CA TYR A 106 -17.73 -28.32 -9.43
C TYR A 106 -16.38 -28.88 -9.90
N ALA A 107 -15.91 -28.51 -11.09
CA ALA A 107 -14.59 -28.92 -11.58
C ALA A 107 -13.47 -28.37 -10.69
N SER A 108 -13.51 -27.07 -10.39
CA SER A 108 -12.57 -26.40 -9.49
C SER A 108 -12.59 -27.02 -8.09
N VAL A 109 -13.78 -27.31 -7.55
CA VAL A 109 -13.93 -27.97 -6.24
C VAL A 109 -13.33 -29.37 -6.24
N ALA A 110 -13.56 -30.17 -7.29
CA ALA A 110 -13.01 -31.51 -7.41
C ALA A 110 -11.47 -31.48 -7.48
N ILE A 111 -10.88 -30.56 -8.24
CA ILE A 111 -9.43 -30.39 -8.33
C ILE A 111 -8.84 -30.03 -6.96
N VAL A 112 -9.44 -29.05 -6.27
CA VAL A 112 -9.01 -28.65 -4.93
C VAL A 112 -9.14 -29.79 -3.93
N ALA A 113 -10.20 -30.61 -4.01
CA ALA A 113 -10.39 -31.77 -3.16
C ALA A 113 -9.31 -32.85 -3.39
N VAL A 114 -8.97 -33.15 -4.64
CA VAL A 114 -7.87 -34.07 -4.98
C VAL A 114 -6.54 -33.52 -4.46
N LEU A 115 -6.27 -32.24 -4.69
CA LEU A 115 -5.05 -31.58 -4.23
C LEU A 115 -4.93 -31.64 -2.69
N TYR A 116 -6.03 -31.43 -1.97
CA TYR A 116 -6.09 -31.57 -0.53
C TYR A 116 -5.73 -32.98 -0.05
N LEU A 117 -6.32 -34.02 -0.65
CA LEU A 117 -6.01 -35.41 -0.30
C LEU A 117 -4.53 -35.76 -0.56
N VAL A 118 -3.97 -35.30 -1.69
CA VAL A 118 -2.55 -35.49 -2.01
C VAL A 118 -1.67 -34.79 -0.98
N LEU A 119 -1.96 -33.54 -0.62
CA LEU A 119 -1.18 -32.80 0.38
C LEU A 119 -1.26 -33.46 1.76
N LEU A 120 -2.42 -33.99 2.15
CA LEU A 120 -2.55 -34.76 3.39
C LEU A 120 -1.76 -36.08 3.35
N TRP A 121 -1.74 -36.78 2.22
CA TRP A 121 -0.95 -38.00 2.05
C TRP A 121 0.56 -37.72 2.12
N VAL A 122 1.01 -36.58 1.58
CA VAL A 122 2.40 -36.14 1.74
C VAL A 122 2.68 -35.77 3.20
N ALA A 123 1.81 -34.97 3.82
CA ALA A 123 1.96 -34.54 5.21
C ALA A 123 1.94 -35.71 6.20
N SER A 124 1.19 -36.78 5.93
CA SER A 124 1.11 -37.95 6.82
C SER A 124 2.43 -38.70 6.96
N LYS A 125 3.38 -38.51 6.03
CA LYS A 125 4.73 -39.08 6.07
C LYS A 125 5.68 -38.34 7.02
N TYR A 126 5.28 -37.16 7.47
CA TYR A 126 6.04 -36.35 8.41
C TYR A 126 5.41 -36.45 9.81
N PRO A 127 6.22 -36.27 10.87
CA PRO A 127 5.69 -36.16 12.23
C PRO A 127 4.75 -34.96 12.34
N ASP A 128 3.77 -35.06 13.22
CA ASP A 128 2.90 -33.93 13.51
C ASP A 128 3.67 -32.81 14.21
N LEU A 129 3.22 -31.57 14.02
CA LEU A 129 3.81 -30.41 14.65
C LEU A 129 3.42 -30.39 16.13
N GLU A 130 4.42 -30.36 17.00
CA GLU A 130 4.24 -30.16 18.43
C GLU A 130 4.31 -28.66 18.77
N MET A 131 3.60 -28.22 19.80
CA MET A 131 3.72 -26.85 20.30
C MET A 131 5.04 -26.70 21.07
N ASP A 132 5.80 -25.66 20.78
CA ASP A 132 7.06 -25.37 21.47
C ASP A 132 6.83 -25.16 22.98
N ASP A 133 7.71 -25.72 23.82
CA ASP A 133 7.69 -25.50 25.27
C ASP A 133 8.19 -24.06 25.58
N PRO A 134 7.34 -23.18 26.14
CA PRO A 134 7.72 -21.80 26.48
C PRO A 134 8.86 -21.71 27.51
N ASN A 135 9.13 -22.79 28.24
CA ASN A 135 10.14 -22.84 29.30
C ASN A 135 11.44 -23.54 28.88
N ALA A 136 11.59 -23.93 27.61
CA ALA A 136 12.80 -24.58 27.13
C ALA A 136 14.05 -23.68 27.29
N PRO A 137 15.16 -24.19 27.83
CA PRO A 137 16.33 -23.37 28.20
C PRO A 137 17.11 -22.82 27.00
N VAL A 138 16.98 -23.43 25.83
CA VAL A 138 17.55 -22.92 24.57
C VAL A 138 16.54 -23.14 23.44
N PRO A 139 16.02 -22.08 22.81
CA PRO A 139 15.13 -22.23 21.66
C PRO A 139 15.92 -22.79 20.47
N SER A 140 15.73 -24.08 20.17
CA SER A 140 16.25 -24.70 18.95
C SER A 140 15.31 -24.39 17.80
N ALA A 141 15.81 -23.81 16.70
CA ALA A 141 14.98 -23.54 15.54
C ALA A 141 14.46 -24.86 14.92
N PRO A 142 13.14 -24.99 14.64
CA PRO A 142 12.59 -26.17 14.01
C PRO A 142 13.18 -26.34 12.60
N ARG A 143 13.26 -27.60 12.15
CA ARG A 143 13.75 -27.91 10.81
C ARG A 143 12.73 -27.45 9.76
N LEU A 144 13.15 -26.58 8.85
CA LEU A 144 12.28 -25.96 7.83
C LEU A 144 11.48 -26.98 7.01
N THR A 145 12.14 -28.00 6.45
CA THR A 145 11.52 -28.96 5.52
C THR A 145 10.37 -29.77 6.14
N PRO A 146 10.55 -30.49 7.27
CA PRO A 146 9.46 -31.25 7.87
C PRO A 146 8.31 -30.34 8.33
N THR A 147 8.61 -29.14 8.82
CA THR A 147 7.58 -28.19 9.25
C THR A 147 6.75 -27.66 8.08
N LEU A 148 7.41 -27.25 7.00
CA LEU A 148 6.75 -26.70 5.81
C LEU A 148 5.88 -27.76 5.11
N ILE A 149 6.43 -28.96 4.88
CA ILE A 149 5.73 -30.02 4.16
C ILE A 149 4.61 -30.63 5.02
N GLY A 150 4.85 -30.79 6.33
CA GLY A 150 3.86 -31.29 7.28
C GLY A 150 2.63 -30.37 7.42
N GLY A 151 2.77 -29.07 7.14
CA GLY A 151 1.68 -28.09 7.18
C GLY A 151 1.18 -27.60 5.82
N ALA A 152 1.65 -28.16 4.69
CA ALA A 152 1.42 -27.59 3.36
C ALA A 152 -0.08 -27.47 2.98
N TYR A 153 -0.94 -28.35 3.49
CA TYR A 153 -2.38 -28.31 3.23
C TYR A 153 -3.08 -27.06 3.81
N TYR A 154 -2.50 -26.39 4.82
CA TYR A 154 -3.02 -25.11 5.32
C TYR A 154 -2.85 -23.94 4.34
N ALA A 155 -2.04 -24.10 3.28
CA ALA A 155 -1.90 -23.10 2.24
C ALA A 155 -3.09 -23.08 1.25
N LEU A 156 -3.89 -24.15 1.19
CA LEU A 156 -5.02 -24.25 0.25
C LEU A 156 -6.08 -23.15 0.43
N PRO A 157 -6.56 -22.82 1.62
CA PRO A 157 -7.51 -21.72 1.78
C PRO A 157 -6.94 -20.37 1.35
N ILE A 158 -5.63 -20.13 1.54
CA ILE A 158 -4.95 -18.94 1.03
C ILE A 158 -4.94 -18.97 -0.51
N PHE A 159 -4.65 -20.11 -1.12
CA PHE A 159 -4.74 -20.29 -2.57
C PHE A 159 -6.16 -20.03 -3.09
N ILE A 160 -7.20 -20.56 -2.44
CA ILE A 160 -8.61 -20.35 -2.80
C ILE A 160 -8.98 -18.86 -2.69
N LEU A 161 -8.56 -18.20 -1.61
CA LEU A 161 -8.76 -16.75 -1.42
C LEU A 161 -8.15 -15.96 -2.57
N ILE A 162 -6.86 -16.19 -2.85
CA ILE A 162 -6.10 -15.49 -3.89
C ILE A 162 -6.68 -15.80 -5.28
N TRP A 163 -7.04 -17.06 -5.54
CA TRP A 163 -7.66 -17.50 -6.80
C TRP A 163 -8.93 -16.72 -7.09
N ASN A 164 -9.86 -16.71 -6.13
CA ASN A 164 -11.16 -16.05 -6.29
C ASN A 164 -11.04 -14.53 -6.47
N LEU A 165 -10.01 -13.91 -5.90
CA LEU A 165 -9.77 -12.47 -5.99
C LEU A 165 -9.05 -12.04 -7.28
N MET A 166 -8.03 -12.80 -7.70
CA MET A 166 -7.09 -12.35 -8.73
C MET A 166 -7.36 -12.97 -10.10
N VAL A 167 -7.86 -14.21 -10.14
CA VAL A 167 -7.98 -14.96 -11.39
C VAL A 167 -9.29 -14.60 -12.08
N ARG A 168 -9.19 -14.18 -13.33
CA ARG A 168 -10.31 -14.00 -14.26
C ARG A 168 -10.08 -14.90 -15.46
N THR A 169 -11.12 -15.63 -15.86
CA THR A 169 -11.14 -16.46 -17.06
C THR A 169 -12.35 -16.09 -17.90
N GLU A 170 -12.42 -16.50 -19.16
CA GLU A 170 -13.58 -16.23 -20.03
C GLU A 170 -14.90 -16.73 -19.43
N SER A 171 -14.85 -17.76 -18.59
CA SER A 171 -16.00 -18.43 -17.96
C SER A 171 -16.14 -18.19 -16.45
N LEU A 172 -15.28 -17.38 -15.81
CA LEU A 172 -15.42 -16.97 -14.40
C LEU A 172 -14.88 -15.56 -14.21
N ASP A 173 -15.74 -14.69 -13.71
CA ASP A 173 -15.34 -13.41 -13.18
C ASP A 173 -14.76 -13.53 -11.77
N ARG A 174 -14.03 -12.48 -11.38
CA ARG A 174 -13.47 -12.34 -10.03
C ARG A 174 -14.60 -12.25 -9.03
N LEU A 175 -14.45 -12.92 -7.89
CA LEU A 175 -15.39 -12.77 -6.79
C LEU A 175 -15.07 -11.53 -5.97
N SER A 176 -16.09 -10.97 -5.32
CA SER A 176 -15.88 -9.91 -4.34
C SER A 176 -14.97 -10.40 -3.19
N PRO A 177 -14.28 -9.49 -2.49
CA PRO A 177 -13.54 -9.83 -1.29
C PRO A 177 -14.31 -10.65 -0.26
N ALA A 178 -15.54 -10.25 0.02
CA ALA A 178 -16.40 -10.93 1.00
C ALA A 178 -16.70 -12.38 0.58
N LEU A 179 -17.05 -12.62 -0.69
CA LEU A 179 -17.32 -13.96 -1.21
C LEU A 179 -16.06 -14.83 -1.23
N SER A 180 -14.91 -14.23 -1.57
CA SER A 180 -13.61 -14.93 -1.57
C SER A 180 -13.23 -15.41 -0.17
N ALA A 181 -13.39 -14.53 0.84
CA ALA A 181 -13.14 -14.85 2.24
C ALA A 181 -14.11 -15.92 2.78
N PHE A 182 -15.38 -15.86 2.37
CA PHE A 182 -16.38 -16.88 2.71
C PHE A 182 -15.92 -18.27 2.24
N TRP A 183 -15.56 -18.44 0.97
CA TRP A 183 -15.14 -19.74 0.44
C TRP A 183 -13.84 -20.25 1.06
N ALA A 184 -12.86 -19.39 1.30
CA ALA A 184 -11.63 -19.75 2.00
C ALA A 184 -11.93 -20.23 3.44
N THR A 185 -12.88 -19.58 4.13
CA THR A 185 -13.31 -19.97 5.48
C THR A 185 -14.02 -21.32 5.48
N ILE A 186 -14.95 -21.56 4.55
CA ILE A 186 -15.60 -22.88 4.39
C ILE A 186 -14.55 -23.98 4.20
N PHE A 187 -13.53 -23.73 3.38
CA PHE A 187 -12.46 -24.69 3.17
C PHE A 187 -11.60 -24.92 4.42
N MET A 188 -11.31 -23.87 5.20
CA MET A 188 -10.64 -23.99 6.50
C MET A 188 -11.44 -24.87 7.48
N ILE A 189 -12.77 -24.75 7.49
CA ILE A 189 -13.65 -25.60 8.31
C ILE A 189 -13.50 -27.07 7.88
N ILE A 190 -13.51 -27.33 6.58
CA ILE A 190 -13.29 -28.68 6.03
C ILE A 190 -11.94 -29.23 6.51
N ILE A 191 -10.85 -28.45 6.40
CA ILE A 191 -9.53 -28.86 6.88
C ILE A 191 -9.55 -29.16 8.37
N ALA A 192 -10.08 -28.24 9.20
CA ALA A 192 -10.09 -28.36 10.65
C ALA A 192 -10.73 -29.68 11.11
N VAL A 193 -11.85 -30.06 10.50
CA VAL A 193 -12.58 -31.28 10.87
C VAL A 193 -11.97 -32.55 10.27
N THR A 194 -11.36 -32.49 9.08
CA THR A 194 -11.00 -33.71 8.32
C THR A 194 -9.51 -34.05 8.30
N HIS A 195 -8.59 -33.11 8.57
CA HIS A 195 -7.15 -33.36 8.41
C HIS A 195 -6.61 -34.47 9.32
N ARG A 196 -7.01 -34.49 10.60
CA ARG A 196 -6.60 -35.53 11.57
C ARG A 196 -7.10 -36.93 11.19
N PRO A 197 -8.41 -37.18 10.98
CA PRO A 197 -8.89 -38.52 10.66
C PRO A 197 -8.36 -39.03 9.32
N ILE A 198 -8.20 -38.17 8.30
CA ILE A 198 -7.64 -38.60 7.01
C ILE A 198 -6.14 -38.94 7.14
N LYS A 199 -5.35 -38.16 7.89
CA LYS A 199 -3.94 -38.52 8.18
C LYS A 199 -3.84 -39.84 8.96
N ALA A 200 -4.74 -40.08 9.92
CA ALA A 200 -4.79 -41.33 10.66
C ALA A 200 -5.03 -42.53 9.72
N LEU A 201 -5.99 -42.40 8.80
CA LEU A 201 -6.24 -43.42 7.76
C LEU A 201 -4.99 -43.68 6.90
N PHE A 202 -4.32 -42.64 6.42
CA PHE A 202 -3.09 -42.79 5.63
C PHE A 202 -1.91 -43.39 6.42
N ARG A 203 -1.90 -43.23 7.75
CA ARG A 203 -0.92 -43.87 8.65
C ARG A 203 -1.34 -45.27 9.10
N GLY A 204 -2.49 -45.79 8.67
CA GLY A 204 -3.02 -47.08 9.11
C GLY A 204 -3.51 -47.11 10.56
N GLN A 205 -3.83 -45.95 11.13
CA GLN A 205 -4.32 -45.77 12.50
C GLN A 205 -5.86 -45.65 12.52
N GLY A 206 -6.47 -45.90 13.68
CA GLY A 206 -7.92 -45.78 13.85
C GLY A 206 -8.41 -44.33 13.76
N PRO A 207 -9.32 -43.97 12.84
CA PRO A 207 -9.68 -42.57 12.58
C PRO A 207 -10.62 -41.96 13.61
N MET A 208 -11.33 -42.78 14.40
CA MET A 208 -12.43 -42.32 15.24
C MET A 208 -11.98 -41.39 16.38
N ALA A 209 -10.86 -41.73 17.03
CA ALA A 209 -10.29 -40.90 18.09
C ALA A 209 -9.80 -39.55 17.54
N GLU A 210 -9.15 -39.58 16.38
CA GLU A 210 -8.66 -38.38 15.69
C GLU A 210 -9.78 -37.50 15.12
N ALA A 211 -10.90 -38.09 14.68
CA ALA A 211 -12.09 -37.36 14.27
C ALA A 211 -12.70 -36.58 15.45
N LEU A 212 -12.81 -37.22 16.62
CA LEU A 212 -13.33 -36.57 17.81
C LEU A 212 -12.38 -35.46 18.31
N ALA A 213 -11.07 -35.69 18.22
CA ALA A 213 -10.06 -34.67 18.52
C ALA A 213 -10.16 -33.49 17.53
N GLY A 214 -10.26 -33.74 16.22
CA GLY A 214 -10.42 -32.71 15.20
C GLY A 214 -11.70 -31.88 15.38
N TRP A 215 -12.81 -32.52 15.77
CA TRP A 215 -14.03 -31.80 16.11
C TRP A 215 -13.87 -30.90 17.33
N ARG A 216 -13.20 -31.38 18.39
CA ARG A 216 -12.89 -30.56 19.58
C ARG A 216 -12.01 -29.38 19.22
N ASP A 217 -10.96 -29.59 18.42
CA ASP A 217 -10.07 -28.53 17.95
C ASP A 217 -10.84 -27.51 17.10
N PHE A 218 -11.75 -27.96 16.24
CA PHE A 218 -12.62 -27.09 15.44
C PHE A 218 -13.52 -26.22 16.34
N VAL A 219 -14.22 -26.83 17.31
CA VAL A 219 -15.07 -26.10 18.26
C VAL A 219 -14.25 -25.12 19.09
N GLN A 220 -13.08 -25.51 19.58
CA GLN A 220 -12.16 -24.61 20.28
C GLN A 220 -11.68 -23.47 19.37
N GLY A 221 -11.41 -23.76 18.10
CA GLY A 221 -11.08 -22.77 17.08
C GLY A 221 -12.20 -21.75 16.86
N LEU A 222 -13.46 -22.20 16.78
CA LEU A 222 -14.62 -21.31 16.70
C LEU A 222 -14.77 -20.44 17.96
N ILE A 223 -14.59 -21.01 19.15
CA ILE A 223 -14.63 -20.27 20.42
C ILE A 223 -13.52 -19.22 20.47
N LEU A 224 -12.29 -19.59 20.11
CA LEU A 224 -11.14 -18.68 20.07
C LEU A 224 -11.35 -17.57 19.04
N GLY A 225 -11.83 -17.92 17.86
CA GLY A 225 -12.19 -16.96 16.81
C GLY A 225 -13.24 -15.97 17.29
N ALA A 226 -14.34 -16.45 17.89
CA ALA A 226 -15.39 -15.60 18.45
C ALA A 226 -14.84 -14.66 19.53
N ARG A 227 -14.02 -15.16 20.47
CA ARG A 227 -13.39 -14.35 21.53
C ARG A 227 -12.46 -13.28 20.96
N ASN A 228 -11.63 -13.63 19.98
CA ASN A 228 -10.74 -12.69 19.31
C ASN A 228 -11.51 -11.63 18.52
N MET A 229 -12.70 -11.96 18.01
CA MET A 229 -13.56 -11.01 17.28
C MET A 229 -14.31 -10.03 18.17
N ILE A 230 -14.50 -10.28 19.47
CA ILE A 230 -15.22 -9.35 20.37
C ILE A 230 -14.55 -7.97 20.37
N GLY A 231 -13.22 -7.91 20.53
CA GLY A 231 -12.48 -6.65 20.56
C GLY A 231 -12.56 -5.90 19.24
N ILE A 232 -12.40 -6.61 18.11
CA ILE A 232 -12.51 -6.04 16.77
C ILE A 232 -13.92 -5.50 16.52
N GLY A 233 -14.95 -6.28 16.85
CA GLY A 233 -16.36 -5.91 16.66
C GLY A 233 -16.76 -4.64 17.41
N VAL A 234 -16.38 -4.54 18.70
CA VAL A 234 -16.63 -3.33 19.51
C VAL A 234 -15.91 -2.12 18.92
N ALA A 235 -14.63 -2.28 18.54
CA ALA A 235 -13.86 -1.18 17.94
C ALA A 235 -14.42 -0.74 16.59
N THR A 236 -14.81 -1.65 15.71
CA THR A 236 -15.45 -1.32 14.42
C THR A 236 -16.81 -0.67 14.60
N GLY A 237 -17.61 -1.11 15.59
CA GLY A 237 -18.88 -0.47 15.92
C GLY A 237 -18.70 0.97 16.41
N ALA A 238 -17.73 1.19 17.31
CA ALA A 238 -17.37 2.53 17.77
C ALA A 238 -16.82 3.41 16.63
N ALA A 239 -15.94 2.87 15.78
CA ALA A 239 -15.45 3.54 14.58
C ALA A 239 -16.60 3.95 13.65
N GLY A 240 -17.57 3.07 13.41
CA GLY A 240 -18.76 3.39 12.61
C GLY A 240 -19.59 4.53 13.18
N ILE A 241 -19.75 4.60 14.51
CA ILE A 241 -20.42 5.73 15.19
C ILE A 241 -19.61 7.03 15.00
N ILE A 242 -18.28 6.97 15.16
CA ILE A 242 -17.39 8.13 14.97
C ILE A 242 -17.49 8.65 13.53
N VAL A 243 -17.33 7.76 12.54
CA VAL A 243 -17.40 8.12 11.12
C VAL A 243 -18.78 8.65 10.76
N GLY A 244 -19.86 7.98 11.20
CA GLY A 244 -21.22 8.44 10.95
C GLY A 244 -21.52 9.80 11.57
N THR A 245 -21.07 10.04 12.81
CA THR A 245 -21.26 11.35 13.47
C THR A 245 -20.49 12.43 12.74
N ILE A 246 -19.23 12.19 12.37
CA ILE A 246 -18.40 13.20 11.69
C ILE A 246 -18.88 13.47 10.26
N SER A 247 -19.33 12.43 9.55
CA SER A 247 -19.89 12.58 8.22
C SER A 247 -21.19 13.40 8.24
N LEU A 248 -22.07 13.15 9.22
CA LEU A 248 -23.35 13.86 9.34
C LEU A 248 -23.19 15.30 9.87
N THR A 249 -22.16 15.57 10.67
CA THR A 249 -21.91 16.93 11.19
C THR A 249 -21.02 17.78 10.29
N GLY A 250 -20.45 17.21 9.22
CA GLY A 250 -19.46 17.90 8.39
C GLY A 250 -18.13 18.16 9.09
N ALA A 251 -17.85 17.54 10.25
CA ALA A 251 -16.66 17.87 11.04
C ALA A 251 -15.33 17.56 10.31
N HIS A 252 -15.34 16.71 9.27
CA HIS A 252 -14.19 16.49 8.41
C HIS A 252 -13.82 17.73 7.57
N GLN A 253 -14.81 18.55 7.16
CA GLN A 253 -14.58 19.83 6.49
C GLN A 253 -13.89 20.82 7.44
N VAL A 254 -14.32 20.87 8.70
CA VAL A 254 -13.69 21.72 9.73
C VAL A 254 -12.22 21.32 9.95
N ILE A 255 -11.93 20.02 10.03
CA ILE A 255 -10.54 19.55 10.11
C ILE A 255 -9.76 19.94 8.85
N GLY A 256 -10.38 19.85 7.68
CA GLY A 256 -9.84 20.32 6.41
C GLY A 256 -9.47 21.80 6.45
N GLN A 257 -10.38 22.68 6.86
CA GLN A 257 -10.17 24.12 6.98
C GLN A 257 -9.03 24.45 7.96
N VAL A 258 -8.97 23.77 9.11
CA VAL A 258 -7.87 23.96 10.07
C VAL A 258 -6.53 23.59 9.43
N ILE A 259 -6.47 22.47 8.71
CA ILE A 259 -5.25 22.04 8.01
C ILE A 259 -4.90 23.02 6.89
N GLU A 260 -5.88 23.49 6.13
CA GLU A 260 -5.72 24.47 5.06
C GLU A 260 -5.08 25.76 5.61
N VAL A 261 -5.68 26.35 6.64
CA VAL A 261 -5.19 27.58 7.28
C VAL A 261 -3.78 27.40 7.83
N ILE A 262 -3.49 26.29 8.51
CA ILE A 262 -2.15 26.03 9.05
C ILE A 262 -1.14 25.75 7.93
N SER A 263 -1.56 25.07 6.86
CA SER A 263 -0.69 24.77 5.73
C SER A 263 -0.36 25.99 4.89
N GLY A 264 -1.23 27.01 4.88
CA GLY A 264 -1.05 28.23 4.09
C GLY A 264 -0.88 27.95 2.59
N GLY A 265 -1.57 26.93 2.07
CA GLY A 265 -1.42 26.45 0.69
C GLY A 265 -0.17 25.60 0.43
N ASN A 266 0.66 25.30 1.46
CA ASN A 266 1.83 24.44 1.29
C ASN A 266 1.45 22.96 1.38
N LEU A 267 1.49 22.28 0.22
CA LEU A 267 1.23 20.84 0.10
C LEU A 267 2.03 19.95 1.05
N MET A 268 3.30 20.28 1.29
CA MET A 268 4.15 19.45 2.15
C MET A 268 3.74 19.59 3.63
N ILE A 269 3.37 20.79 4.05
CA ILE A 269 2.84 21.03 5.40
C ILE A 269 1.50 20.31 5.57
N LEU A 270 0.61 20.40 4.57
CA LEU A 270 -0.65 19.66 4.56
C LEU A 270 -0.44 18.15 4.74
N LEU A 271 0.41 17.53 3.91
CA LEU A 271 0.64 16.09 3.98
C LEU A 271 1.28 15.69 5.31
N PHE A 272 2.16 16.52 5.86
CA PHE A 272 2.76 16.29 7.17
C PHE A 272 1.75 16.39 8.32
N LEU A 273 0.84 17.36 8.28
CA LEU A 273 -0.24 17.49 9.25
C LEU A 273 -1.21 16.31 9.16
N VAL A 274 -1.60 15.91 7.94
CA VAL A 274 -2.45 14.75 7.73
C VAL A 274 -1.78 13.46 8.21
N ALA A 275 -0.47 13.30 7.98
CA ALA A 275 0.30 12.16 8.49
C ALA A 275 0.28 12.11 10.02
N ILE A 276 0.50 13.23 10.70
CA ILE A 276 0.44 13.32 12.17
C ILE A 276 -0.97 13.01 12.68
N LEU A 277 -2.01 13.61 12.08
CA LEU A 277 -3.39 13.36 12.49
C LEU A 277 -3.81 11.92 12.23
N SER A 278 -3.36 11.31 11.12
CA SER A 278 -3.59 9.89 10.83
C SER A 278 -2.94 8.99 11.89
N LEU A 279 -1.71 9.32 12.32
CA LEU A 279 -1.07 8.62 13.43
C LEU A 279 -1.88 8.77 14.72
N ILE A 280 -2.29 10.00 15.06
CA ILE A 280 -3.01 10.24 16.32
C ILE A 280 -4.38 9.55 16.34
N LEU A 281 -5.15 9.67 15.25
CA LEU A 281 -6.47 9.07 15.10
C LEU A 281 -6.41 7.54 15.09
N GLY A 282 -5.34 6.97 14.53
CA GLY A 282 -5.17 5.52 14.44
C GLY A 282 -4.74 4.84 15.74
N MET A 283 -4.13 5.57 16.68
CA MET A 283 -3.59 4.98 17.91
C MET A 283 -4.66 4.24 18.71
N GLY A 284 -4.40 2.96 19.01
CA GLY A 284 -5.26 2.16 19.90
C GLY A 284 -6.46 1.53 19.20
N LEU A 285 -6.63 1.74 17.89
CA LEU A 285 -7.65 1.08 17.09
C LEU A 285 -7.10 -0.18 16.42
N PRO A 286 -7.88 -1.27 16.30
CA PRO A 286 -7.52 -2.36 15.40
C PRO A 286 -7.39 -1.86 13.97
N THR A 287 -6.48 -2.44 13.20
CA THR A 287 -6.04 -1.94 11.90
C THR A 287 -7.18 -1.69 10.89
N THR A 288 -8.18 -2.56 10.86
CA THR A 288 -9.39 -2.40 10.04
C THR A 288 -10.22 -1.20 10.49
N ALA A 289 -10.46 -1.06 11.80
CA ALA A 289 -11.21 0.07 12.36
C ALA A 289 -10.46 1.39 12.18
N ASN A 290 -9.13 1.34 12.36
CA ASN A 290 -8.21 2.44 12.09
C ASN A 290 -8.33 2.91 10.64
N TYR A 291 -8.22 2.00 9.66
CA TYR A 291 -8.38 2.37 8.25
C TYR A 291 -9.76 2.99 7.97
N ILE A 292 -10.85 2.44 8.51
CA ILE A 292 -12.19 3.03 8.35
C ILE A 292 -12.21 4.48 8.83
N VAL A 293 -11.75 4.74 10.07
CA VAL A 293 -11.74 6.10 10.65
C VAL A 293 -10.81 7.03 9.89
N VAL A 294 -9.56 6.63 9.66
CA VAL A 294 -8.55 7.51 9.06
C VAL A 294 -8.88 7.78 7.59
N SER A 295 -9.30 6.77 6.81
CA SER A 295 -9.63 7.00 5.39
C SER A 295 -10.88 7.85 5.22
N SER A 296 -11.94 7.65 5.99
CA SER A 296 -13.15 8.46 5.87
C SER A 296 -12.96 9.91 6.28
N LEU A 297 -11.97 10.20 7.14
CA LEU A 297 -11.72 11.54 7.66
C LEU A 297 -10.62 12.28 6.89
N MET A 298 -9.50 11.60 6.65
CA MET A 298 -8.27 12.23 6.12
C MET A 298 -8.16 12.14 4.61
N ALA A 299 -8.73 11.12 3.95
CA ALA A 299 -8.66 11.04 2.49
C ALA A 299 -9.40 12.19 1.80
N PRO A 300 -10.64 12.56 2.19
CA PRO A 300 -11.33 13.72 1.62
C PRO A 300 -10.55 15.02 1.81
N VAL A 301 -9.88 15.20 2.95
CA VAL A 301 -9.07 16.39 3.23
C VAL A 301 -7.85 16.50 2.32
N ILE A 302 -7.15 15.39 2.06
CA ILE A 302 -6.04 15.40 1.09
C ILE A 302 -6.56 15.72 -0.32
N ILE A 303 -7.73 15.21 -0.69
CA ILE A 303 -8.29 15.42 -2.03
C ILE A 303 -8.72 16.88 -2.21
N SER A 304 -9.54 17.41 -1.30
CA SER A 304 -10.09 18.76 -1.44
C SER A 304 -8.99 19.82 -1.25
N VAL A 305 -8.29 19.79 -0.12
CA VAL A 305 -7.27 20.80 0.18
C VAL A 305 -6.01 20.60 -0.67
N GLY A 306 -5.71 19.37 -1.08
CA GLY A 306 -4.67 19.10 -2.07
C GLY A 306 -4.97 19.72 -3.42
N ALA A 307 -6.20 19.55 -3.93
CA ALA A 307 -6.61 20.12 -5.23
C ALA A 307 -6.52 21.66 -5.24
N GLN A 308 -6.86 22.31 -4.12
CA GLN A 308 -6.71 23.76 -3.97
C GLN A 308 -5.25 24.23 -4.01
N ALA A 309 -4.36 23.44 -3.43
CA ALA A 309 -2.93 23.70 -3.43
C ALA A 309 -2.21 23.10 -4.66
N GLY A 310 -2.96 22.67 -5.68
CA GLY A 310 -2.44 22.19 -6.97
C GLY A 310 -1.98 20.72 -6.99
N LEU A 311 -2.22 19.95 -5.93
CA LEU A 311 -1.95 18.51 -5.88
C LEU A 311 -3.14 17.72 -6.40
N ILE A 312 -2.97 17.15 -7.59
CA ILE A 312 -3.93 16.21 -8.17
C ILE A 312 -3.26 14.85 -8.18
N VAL A 313 -3.78 13.95 -7.36
CA VAL A 313 -3.25 12.60 -7.21
C VAL A 313 -4.35 11.57 -7.32
N PRO A 314 -4.06 10.39 -7.89
CA PRO A 314 -5.02 9.30 -7.98
C PRO A 314 -5.57 8.94 -6.59
N LEU A 315 -6.87 8.63 -6.53
CA LEU A 315 -7.56 8.30 -5.28
C LEU A 315 -6.86 7.17 -4.51
N ILE A 316 -6.35 6.15 -5.22
CA ILE A 316 -5.59 5.06 -4.60
C ILE A 316 -4.31 5.54 -3.89
N ALA A 317 -3.64 6.57 -4.39
CA ALA A 317 -2.46 7.13 -3.75
C ALA A 317 -2.83 7.78 -2.41
N VAL A 318 -3.95 8.51 -2.35
CA VAL A 318 -4.47 9.10 -1.12
C VAL A 318 -4.83 8.02 -0.10
N HIS A 319 -5.60 7.01 -0.52
CA HIS A 319 -5.99 5.90 0.35
C HIS A 319 -4.79 5.09 0.84
N MET A 320 -3.80 4.85 -0.01
CA MET A 320 -2.54 4.21 0.40
C MET A 320 -1.76 5.10 1.37
N PHE A 321 -1.73 6.42 1.18
CA PHE A 321 -1.03 7.34 2.10
C PHE A 321 -1.62 7.27 3.50
N VAL A 322 -2.94 7.47 3.63
CA VAL A 322 -3.62 7.41 4.93
C VAL A 322 -3.55 6.01 5.54
N PHE A 323 -3.59 4.95 4.72
CA PHE A 323 -3.43 3.58 5.20
C PHE A 323 -2.04 3.32 5.79
N TYR A 324 -0.98 3.82 5.15
CA TYR A 324 0.40 3.72 5.66
C TYR A 324 0.56 4.37 7.03
N PHE A 325 0.04 5.59 7.22
CA PHE A 325 0.10 6.24 8.53
C PHE A 325 -0.86 5.63 9.54
N GLY A 326 -2.02 5.16 9.10
CA GLY A 326 -2.94 4.39 9.94
C GLY A 326 -2.23 3.18 10.54
N ILE A 327 -1.65 2.29 9.73
CA ILE A 327 -0.98 1.10 10.28
C ILE A 327 0.26 1.44 11.13
N LEU A 328 0.95 2.55 10.84
CA LEU A 328 2.12 2.99 11.61
C LEU A 328 1.71 3.51 12.99
N ALA A 329 0.46 3.95 13.16
CA ALA A 329 -0.10 4.33 14.45
C ALA A 329 -0.06 3.18 15.46
N ASP A 330 -0.22 1.93 15.00
CA ASP A 330 -0.24 0.75 15.86
C ASP A 330 1.14 0.41 16.44
N ASP A 331 2.23 0.88 15.81
CA ASP A 331 3.61 0.76 16.34
C ASP A 331 4.00 1.96 17.22
N THR A 332 3.19 3.03 17.23
CA THR A 332 3.49 4.27 17.93
C THR A 332 3.34 4.10 19.45
N PRO A 333 4.35 4.44 20.27
CA PRO A 333 4.22 4.45 21.72
C PRO A 333 3.15 5.47 22.17
N PRO A 334 2.31 5.16 23.18
CA PRO A 334 2.43 4.04 24.13
C PRO A 334 1.71 2.74 23.70
N VAL A 335 1.10 2.67 22.52
CA VAL A 335 0.21 1.55 22.14
C VAL A 335 0.97 0.31 21.67
N GLY A 336 1.91 0.47 20.73
CA GLY A 336 2.87 -0.52 20.22
C GLY A 336 2.73 -2.00 20.63
N LEU A 337 1.64 -2.71 20.27
CA LEU A 337 1.38 -4.09 20.76
C LEU A 337 2.51 -5.07 20.42
N ALA A 338 3.13 -4.90 19.24
CA ALA A 338 4.28 -5.70 18.82
C ALA A 338 5.49 -5.50 19.74
N ALA A 339 5.68 -4.30 20.28
CA ALA A 339 6.75 -3.99 21.21
C ALA A 339 6.54 -4.67 22.57
N TYR A 340 5.29 -4.80 23.05
CA TYR A 340 4.98 -5.57 24.26
C TYR A 340 5.30 -7.06 24.09
N ALA A 341 4.95 -7.65 22.95
CA ALA A 341 5.29 -9.04 22.64
C ALA A 341 6.82 -9.23 22.51
N ALA A 342 7.50 -8.33 21.80
CA ALA A 342 8.95 -8.37 21.64
C ALA A 342 9.67 -8.22 22.99
N ALA A 343 9.22 -7.30 23.85
CA ALA A 343 9.76 -7.09 25.18
C ALA A 343 9.56 -8.31 26.10
N ALA A 344 8.43 -9.04 25.96
CA ALA A 344 8.22 -10.29 26.68
C ALA A 344 9.23 -11.38 26.27
N ILE A 345 9.59 -11.45 24.99
CA ILE A 345 10.60 -12.39 24.48
C ILE A 345 12.00 -11.97 24.93
N SER A 346 12.35 -10.69 24.78
CA SER A 346 13.69 -10.17 25.08
C SER A 346 13.91 -9.87 26.57
N ARG A 347 12.88 -10.00 27.41
CA ARG A 347 12.85 -9.57 28.82
C ARG A 347 13.22 -8.08 28.99
N GLY A 348 12.83 -7.26 28.02
CA GLY A 348 13.08 -5.81 28.00
C GLY A 348 11.93 -4.99 28.58
N ASP A 349 12.13 -3.67 28.67
CA ASP A 349 11.05 -2.72 28.97
C ASP A 349 10.18 -2.50 27.72
N PRO A 350 8.85 -2.69 27.78
CA PRO A 350 7.98 -2.55 26.62
C PRO A 350 7.99 -1.16 25.98
N ILE A 351 8.06 -0.10 26.78
CA ILE A 351 8.03 1.28 26.27
C ILE A 351 9.34 1.62 25.58
N LYS A 352 10.48 1.26 26.18
CA LYS A 352 11.80 1.45 25.52
C LYS A 352 11.90 0.63 24.24
N THR A 353 11.38 -0.60 24.26
CA THR A 353 11.32 -1.47 23.08
C THR A 353 10.46 -0.83 21.99
N GLY A 354 9.32 -0.23 22.36
CA GLY A 354 8.42 0.47 21.43
C GLY A 354 9.04 1.72 20.84
N ILE A 355 9.68 2.57 21.64
CA ILE A 355 10.37 3.76 21.14
C ILE A 355 11.47 3.37 20.15
N GLN A 356 12.23 2.32 20.45
CA GLN A 356 13.27 1.84 19.56
C GLN A 356 12.72 1.22 18.27
N GLY A 357 11.65 0.43 18.37
CA GLY A 357 10.94 -0.15 17.23
C GLY A 357 10.37 0.91 16.30
N PHE A 358 9.61 1.86 16.87
CA PHE A 358 9.03 2.99 16.14
C PHE A 358 10.11 3.85 15.47
N ALA A 359 11.24 4.10 16.16
CA ALA A 359 12.36 4.81 15.55
C ALA A 359 12.90 4.08 14.31
N TYR A 360 12.91 2.74 14.28
CA TYR A 360 13.27 1.99 13.06
C TYR A 360 12.18 2.09 11.99
N ASP A 361 10.91 1.94 12.36
CA ASP A 361 9.80 1.86 11.40
C ASP A 361 9.46 3.21 10.76
N ILE A 362 9.53 4.33 11.51
CA ILE A 362 9.26 5.70 11.02
C ILE A 362 10.15 6.10 9.83
N ARG A 363 11.31 5.44 9.64
CA ARG A 363 12.17 5.66 8.47
C ARG A 363 11.52 5.19 7.17
N THR A 364 10.58 4.27 7.24
CA THR A 364 9.78 3.82 6.09
C THR A 364 8.60 4.75 5.80
N ALA A 365 8.23 5.63 6.75
CA ALA A 365 7.14 6.61 6.60
C ALA A 365 7.45 7.73 5.60
N LEU A 366 8.67 7.79 5.06
CA LEU A 366 8.98 8.65 3.91
C LEU A 366 8.26 8.17 2.64
N LEU A 367 8.05 6.86 2.49
CA LEU A 367 7.56 6.25 1.26
C LEU A 367 6.18 6.75 0.78
N PRO A 368 5.19 7.01 1.66
CA PRO A 368 3.96 7.68 1.30
C PRO A 368 4.13 9.05 0.65
N PHE A 369 5.02 9.88 1.19
CA PHE A 369 5.32 11.17 0.57
C PHE A 369 5.93 10.98 -0.82
N LEU A 370 6.75 9.95 -1.01
CA LEU A 370 7.39 9.67 -2.29
C LEU A 370 6.37 9.33 -3.37
N PHE A 371 5.45 8.40 -3.09
CA PHE A 371 4.51 7.95 -4.12
C PHE A 371 3.38 8.95 -4.38
N ILE A 372 3.07 9.85 -3.43
CA ILE A 372 2.12 10.96 -3.67
C ILE A 372 2.69 11.94 -4.70
N PHE A 373 3.99 12.28 -4.62
CA PHE A 373 4.61 13.18 -5.59
C PHE A 373 5.15 12.47 -6.84
N ASN A 374 5.23 11.14 -6.82
CA ASN A 374 5.68 10.33 -7.93
C ASN A 374 4.86 9.04 -8.03
N THR A 375 3.73 9.12 -8.71
CA THR A 375 2.79 8.00 -8.92
C THR A 375 3.40 6.87 -9.75
N ASP A 376 4.55 7.06 -10.40
CA ASP A 376 5.31 5.98 -11.04
C ASP A 376 5.66 4.86 -10.04
N LEU A 377 5.84 5.21 -8.75
CA LEU A 377 6.07 4.25 -7.67
C LEU A 377 4.87 3.32 -7.40
N LEU A 378 3.68 3.75 -7.79
CA LEU A 378 2.46 2.95 -7.73
C LEU A 378 2.23 2.19 -9.03
N LEU A 379 3.13 2.23 -10.01
CA LEU A 379 2.95 1.55 -11.30
C LEU A 379 1.66 1.99 -12.06
N ILE A 380 1.25 3.24 -11.88
CA ILE A 380 0.14 3.88 -12.60
C ILE A 380 0.68 4.33 -13.96
N ASP A 381 0.16 3.73 -15.04
CA ASP A 381 0.56 4.03 -16.43
C ASP A 381 2.07 3.88 -16.73
N VAL A 382 2.73 2.94 -16.03
CA VAL A 382 4.17 2.67 -16.17
C VAL A 382 4.44 1.38 -16.92
N GLY A 383 5.20 1.46 -18.02
CA GLY A 383 5.72 0.28 -18.73
C GLY A 383 6.82 -0.47 -17.96
N LEU A 384 7.08 -1.73 -18.30
CA LEU A 384 8.00 -2.61 -17.55
C LEU A 384 9.42 -2.04 -17.34
N VAL A 385 10.01 -1.42 -18.37
CA VAL A 385 11.37 -0.87 -18.29
C VAL A 385 11.42 0.30 -17.30
N LYS A 386 10.46 1.22 -17.39
CA LYS A 386 10.34 2.36 -16.48
C LYS A 386 10.05 1.88 -15.05
N ALA A 387 9.23 0.84 -14.89
CA ALA A 387 8.93 0.25 -13.58
C ALA A 387 10.20 -0.30 -12.89
N VAL A 388 11.05 -1.04 -13.62
CA VAL A 388 12.31 -1.55 -13.09
C VAL A 388 13.28 -0.42 -12.76
N MET A 389 13.35 0.63 -13.60
CA MET A 389 14.18 1.80 -13.33
C MET A 389 13.73 2.52 -12.05
N VAL A 390 12.44 2.81 -11.94
CA VAL A 390 11.82 3.47 -10.76
C VAL A 390 12.07 2.64 -9.50
N PHE A 391 11.91 1.31 -9.59
CA PHE A 391 12.23 0.40 -8.48
C PHE A 391 13.67 0.54 -8.01
N VAL A 392 14.64 0.43 -8.92
CA VAL A 392 16.07 0.45 -8.59
C VAL A 392 16.46 1.80 -7.98
N VAL A 393 16.01 2.90 -8.59
CA VAL A 393 16.32 4.25 -8.10
C VAL A 393 15.69 4.50 -6.73
N ALA A 394 14.43 4.16 -6.55
CA ALA A 394 13.73 4.33 -5.28
C ALA A 394 14.28 3.43 -4.18
N LEU A 395 14.68 2.20 -4.52
CA LEU A 395 15.35 1.30 -3.59
C LEU A 395 16.69 1.89 -3.13
N ILE A 396 17.55 2.32 -4.07
CA ILE A 396 18.83 2.94 -3.73
C ILE A 396 18.59 4.16 -2.83
N ALA A 397 17.68 5.04 -3.21
CA ALA A 397 17.39 6.25 -2.44
C ALA A 397 16.84 5.92 -1.03
N MET A 398 15.98 4.90 -0.88
CA MET A 398 15.49 4.46 0.43
C MET A 398 16.60 3.86 1.30
N LEU A 399 17.52 3.09 0.71
CA LEU A 399 18.67 2.54 1.43
C LEU A 399 19.64 3.65 1.85
N LEU A 400 19.88 4.66 1.01
CA LEU A 400 20.71 5.81 1.36
C LEU A 400 20.05 6.67 2.46
N PHE A 401 18.74 6.88 2.39
CA PHE A 401 17.98 7.55 3.45
C PHE A 401 18.07 6.79 4.78
N ALA A 402 17.87 5.47 4.75
CA ALA A 402 18.02 4.61 5.92
C ALA A 402 19.45 4.70 6.48
N ALA A 403 20.48 4.60 5.64
CA ALA A 403 21.88 4.70 6.05
C ALA A 403 22.22 6.07 6.67
N ALA A 404 21.72 7.15 6.07
CA ALA A 404 21.96 8.51 6.52
C ALA A 404 21.34 8.78 7.90
N THR A 405 20.06 8.39 8.07
CA THR A 405 19.31 8.52 9.33
C THR A 405 19.75 7.51 10.40
N GLN A 406 20.39 6.42 10.00
CA GLN A 406 21.11 5.52 10.89
C GLN A 406 22.48 6.08 11.30
N GLY A 407 23.10 6.96 10.50
CA GLY A 407 24.47 7.41 10.75
C GLY A 407 25.50 6.32 10.49
N TYR A 408 25.18 5.35 9.64
CA TYR A 408 26.09 4.28 9.23
C TYR A 408 25.76 3.85 7.81
N PHE A 409 26.78 3.71 6.96
CA PHE A 409 26.62 3.21 5.59
C PHE A 409 27.61 2.07 5.31
N ILE A 410 28.86 2.39 5.01
CA ILE A 410 29.98 1.41 4.92
C ILE A 410 30.80 1.45 6.21
N ALA A 411 30.89 2.62 6.81
CA ALA A 411 31.45 2.87 8.12
C ALA A 411 30.52 3.80 8.90
N LYS A 412 30.85 4.08 10.16
CA LYS A 412 30.18 5.11 10.93
C LYS A 412 30.27 6.45 10.18
N SER A 413 29.12 7.00 9.80
CA SER A 413 29.04 8.22 9.01
C SER A 413 29.36 9.44 9.89
N LYS A 414 30.12 10.39 9.34
CA LYS A 414 30.20 11.73 9.93
C LYS A 414 28.88 12.48 9.66
N PRO A 415 28.51 13.49 10.49
CA PRO A 415 27.25 14.23 10.29
C PRO A 415 27.11 14.83 8.88
N TRP A 416 28.20 15.35 8.30
CA TRP A 416 28.19 15.88 6.93
C TRP A 416 28.08 14.78 5.86
N GLU A 417 28.60 13.56 6.11
CA GLU A 417 28.42 12.42 5.20
C GLU A 417 26.96 11.99 5.18
N SER A 418 26.32 11.93 6.36
CA SER A 418 24.86 11.72 6.47
C SER A 418 24.08 12.82 5.76
N ALA A 419 24.46 14.09 5.90
CA ALA A 419 23.80 15.19 5.18
C ALA A 419 23.92 15.03 3.66
N ILE A 420 25.09 14.67 3.14
CA ILE A 420 25.28 14.40 1.71
C ILE A 420 24.45 13.19 1.27
N LEU A 421 24.39 12.11 2.05
CA LEU A 421 23.56 10.94 1.75
C LEU A 421 22.06 11.30 1.70
N LEU A 422 21.58 12.18 2.58
CA LEU A 422 20.21 12.71 2.54
C LEU A 422 19.96 13.54 1.28
N VAL A 423 20.91 14.40 0.89
CA VAL A 423 20.81 15.19 -0.35
C VAL A 423 20.77 14.26 -1.56
N ILE A 424 21.64 13.25 -1.63
CA ILE A 424 21.63 12.25 -2.71
C ILE A 424 20.28 11.52 -2.76
N ALA A 425 19.77 11.06 -1.61
CA ALA A 425 18.47 10.41 -1.55
C ALA A 425 17.36 11.32 -2.07
N LEU A 426 17.34 12.60 -1.67
CA LEU A 426 16.35 13.59 -2.12
C LEU A 426 16.42 13.85 -3.63
N ILE A 427 17.62 13.94 -4.21
CA ILE A 427 17.82 14.12 -5.67
C ILE A 427 17.31 12.89 -6.44
N LEU A 428 17.64 11.68 -5.96
CA LEU A 428 17.19 10.44 -6.60
C LEU A 428 15.66 10.27 -6.50
N PHE A 429 15.05 10.72 -5.42
CA PHE A 429 13.60 10.61 -5.21
C PHE A 429 12.78 11.62 -5.99
N ARG A 430 13.15 12.89 -5.92
CA ARG A 430 12.41 13.99 -6.56
C ARG A 430 13.36 14.82 -7.41
N PRO A 431 13.88 14.25 -8.53
CA PRO A 431 14.73 15.00 -9.45
C PRO A 431 14.00 16.24 -10.02
N GLY A 432 12.67 16.18 -10.07
CA GLY A 432 11.80 17.31 -10.40
C GLY A 432 12.06 18.56 -9.55
N LEU A 433 12.43 18.42 -8.26
CA LEU A 433 12.74 19.59 -7.41
C LEU A 433 13.84 20.48 -7.98
N ILE A 434 14.82 19.89 -8.68
CA ILE A 434 15.89 20.65 -9.31
C ILE A 434 15.47 21.07 -10.72
N LEU A 435 14.83 20.18 -11.47
CA LEU A 435 14.37 20.49 -12.82
C LEU A 435 13.39 21.69 -12.83
N ASP A 436 12.48 21.75 -11.86
CA ASP A 436 11.49 22.82 -11.70
C ASP A 436 12.14 24.18 -11.40
N GLN A 437 13.40 24.22 -10.95
CA GLN A 437 14.17 25.47 -10.79
C GLN A 437 14.93 25.88 -12.07
N VAL A 438 15.15 24.93 -12.98
CA VAL A 438 15.88 25.14 -14.24
C VAL A 438 14.93 25.45 -15.38
N SER A 439 13.75 24.83 -15.39
CA SER A 439 12.72 24.99 -16.42
C SER A 439 11.33 24.84 -15.83
N ASP A 440 10.47 25.80 -16.14
CA ASP A 440 9.07 25.82 -15.70
C ASP A 440 8.34 24.56 -16.17
N LYS A 441 7.63 23.91 -15.24
CA LYS A 441 6.92 22.65 -15.52
C LYS A 441 5.74 22.82 -16.47
N TYR A 442 5.03 23.93 -16.33
CA TYR A 442 3.82 24.19 -17.07
C TYR A 442 3.96 25.51 -17.82
N THR A 443 3.43 25.56 -19.05
CA THR A 443 3.07 26.82 -19.66
C THR A 443 1.69 27.19 -19.12
N LEU A 444 1.59 28.37 -18.52
CA LEU A 444 0.34 28.91 -17.98
C LEU A 444 -0.21 29.97 -18.93
N ALA A 445 -1.47 29.82 -19.31
CA ALA A 445 -2.24 30.85 -20.01
C ALA A 445 -3.53 31.16 -19.22
N GLN A 446 -4.04 32.37 -19.38
CA GLN A 446 -5.24 32.86 -18.68
C GLN A 446 -6.24 33.43 -19.70
N GLY A 447 -7.52 33.41 -19.34
CA GLY A 447 -8.58 33.91 -20.22
C GLY A 447 -8.64 33.12 -21.55
N PRO A 448 -9.08 33.75 -22.65
CA PRO A 448 -9.24 33.09 -23.95
C PRO A 448 -7.96 32.41 -24.49
N ALA A 449 -6.79 32.98 -24.19
CA ALA A 449 -5.50 32.38 -24.54
C ALA A 449 -5.28 31.01 -23.86
N GLY A 450 -5.98 30.74 -22.76
CA GLY A 450 -6.02 29.43 -22.12
C GLY A 450 -6.67 28.36 -22.97
N LEU A 451 -7.81 28.67 -23.62
CA LEU A 451 -8.48 27.76 -24.54
C LEU A 451 -7.61 27.52 -25.80
N GLU A 452 -6.92 28.55 -26.29
CA GLU A 452 -5.96 28.40 -27.39
C GLU A 452 -4.80 27.47 -27.00
N LEU A 453 -4.24 27.65 -25.79
CA LEU A 453 -3.19 26.79 -25.27
C LEU A 453 -3.67 25.33 -25.15
N MET A 454 -4.88 25.12 -24.64
CA MET A 454 -5.49 23.78 -24.55
C MET A 454 -5.69 23.16 -25.94
N ALA A 455 -6.19 23.92 -26.92
CA ALA A 455 -6.39 23.45 -28.29
C ALA A 455 -5.06 23.16 -29.02
N SER A 456 -3.96 23.80 -28.61
CA SER A 456 -2.63 23.55 -29.18
C SER A 456 -1.98 22.26 -28.68
N ALA A 457 -2.48 21.68 -27.58
CA ALA A 457 -1.96 20.43 -27.05
C ALA A 457 -2.39 19.23 -27.92
N GLU A 458 -1.58 18.16 -27.87
CA GLU A 458 -1.90 16.90 -28.56
C GLU A 458 -3.09 16.20 -27.89
N ASP A 459 -3.83 15.41 -28.67
CA ASP A 459 -4.99 14.66 -28.19
C ASP A 459 -4.65 13.79 -26.96
N GLY A 460 -5.46 13.92 -25.91
CA GLY A 460 -5.34 13.14 -24.69
C GLY A 460 -4.25 13.61 -23.73
N VAL A 461 -3.49 14.66 -24.05
CA VAL A 461 -2.53 15.26 -23.10
C VAL A 461 -3.31 15.86 -21.92
N PRO A 462 -2.96 15.54 -20.66
CA PRO A 462 -3.66 16.09 -19.50
C PRO A 462 -3.37 17.59 -19.35
N VAL A 463 -4.43 18.41 -19.40
CA VAL A 463 -4.40 19.86 -19.17
C VAL A 463 -4.95 20.15 -17.80
N ARG A 464 -4.28 20.99 -17.01
CA ARG A 464 -4.78 21.37 -15.68
C ARG A 464 -5.55 22.68 -15.80
N LEU A 465 -6.77 22.70 -15.27
CA LEU A 465 -7.62 23.88 -15.23
C LEU A 465 -7.74 24.32 -13.77
N THR A 466 -7.32 25.54 -13.49
CA THR A 466 -7.54 26.20 -12.21
C THR A 466 -8.83 26.99 -12.32
N ILE A 467 -9.83 26.56 -11.56
CA ILE A 467 -11.14 27.18 -11.46
C ILE A 467 -11.17 27.97 -10.17
N THR A 468 -11.76 29.15 -10.16
CA THR A 468 -11.90 29.98 -8.97
C THR A 468 -13.29 30.55 -8.92
N GLY A 469 -13.98 30.34 -7.80
CA GLY A 469 -15.33 30.83 -7.57
C GLY A 469 -15.59 31.02 -6.08
N PRO A 470 -16.71 31.67 -5.71
CA PRO A 470 -17.14 31.77 -4.33
C PRO A 470 -17.55 30.39 -3.81
N ASP A 471 -16.96 29.96 -2.70
CA ASP A 471 -17.34 28.74 -2.00
C ASP A 471 -18.82 28.80 -1.56
N PHE A 472 -19.56 27.71 -1.75
CA PHE A 472 -21.00 27.68 -1.53
C PHE A 472 -21.42 28.00 -0.08
N ASP A 473 -20.61 27.59 0.90
CA ASP A 473 -20.94 27.75 2.31
C ASP A 473 -20.44 29.09 2.88
N THR A 474 -19.27 29.56 2.42
CA THR A 474 -18.59 30.73 3.00
C THR A 474 -18.66 31.99 2.13
N GLY A 475 -18.82 31.84 0.82
CA GLY A 475 -18.73 32.93 -0.16
C GLY A 475 -17.30 33.39 -0.46
N ASP A 476 -16.29 32.82 0.21
CA ASP A 476 -14.88 33.17 -0.02
C ASP A 476 -14.38 32.56 -1.35
N LEU A 477 -13.52 33.29 -2.07
CA LEU A 477 -12.98 32.80 -3.34
C LEU A 477 -12.01 31.64 -3.12
N ARG A 478 -12.32 30.49 -3.72
CA ARG A 478 -11.56 29.25 -3.56
C ARG A 478 -11.03 28.76 -4.91
N PRO A 479 -9.70 28.58 -5.09
CA PRO A 479 -9.17 27.94 -6.27
C PRO A 479 -9.27 26.41 -6.16
N THR A 480 -9.73 25.73 -7.21
CA THR A 480 -9.73 24.27 -7.32
C THR A 480 -9.11 23.88 -8.67
N THR A 481 -8.13 22.96 -8.64
CA THR A 481 -7.47 22.49 -9.87
C THR A 481 -8.02 21.13 -10.29
N ILE A 482 -8.46 21.00 -11.53
CA ILE A 482 -8.87 19.73 -12.15
C ILE A 482 -8.00 19.37 -13.35
N VAL A 483 -8.07 18.13 -13.83
CA VAL A 483 -7.40 17.70 -15.07
C VAL A 483 -8.44 17.34 -16.12
N VAL A 484 -8.28 17.88 -17.31
CA VAL A 484 -9.11 17.61 -18.49
C VAL A 484 -8.20 17.15 -19.62
N PRO A 485 -8.53 16.06 -20.33
CA PRO A 485 -7.76 15.66 -21.52
C PRO A 485 -7.92 16.70 -22.63
N ALA A 486 -6.81 17.13 -23.23
CA ALA A 486 -6.84 18.00 -24.40
C ALA A 486 -7.46 17.30 -25.61
N MET A 487 -8.12 18.08 -26.46
CA MET A 487 -8.41 17.69 -27.84
C MET A 487 -7.84 18.74 -28.79
N SER A 488 -7.06 18.27 -29.73
CA SER A 488 -6.29 19.10 -30.65
C SER A 488 -7.24 19.87 -31.56
N GLY A 489 -7.06 21.19 -31.57
CA GLY A 489 -7.85 22.11 -32.36
C GLY A 489 -9.26 22.41 -31.84
N ASP A 490 -9.70 21.80 -30.73
CA ASP A 490 -11.07 21.97 -30.22
C ASP A 490 -11.16 21.81 -28.69
N ALA A 491 -10.81 22.88 -27.97
CA ALA A 491 -10.86 22.92 -26.51
C ALA A 491 -12.31 22.90 -25.97
N ASP A 492 -13.27 23.47 -26.69
CA ASP A 492 -14.68 23.52 -26.27
C ASP A 492 -15.29 22.13 -26.24
N THR A 493 -15.05 21.33 -27.29
CA THR A 493 -15.52 19.94 -27.28
C THR A 493 -14.86 19.15 -26.14
N ALA A 494 -13.57 19.36 -25.87
CA ALA A 494 -12.84 18.68 -24.79
C ALA A 494 -13.44 18.95 -23.40
N LEU A 495 -13.84 20.20 -23.15
CA LEU A 495 -14.53 20.61 -21.93
C LEU A 495 -15.95 20.02 -21.86
N SER A 496 -16.69 20.07 -22.98
CA SER A 496 -18.07 19.57 -23.03
C SER A 496 -18.18 18.06 -22.83
N GLU A 497 -17.19 17.26 -23.27
CA GLU A 497 -17.13 15.82 -23.01
C GLU A 497 -16.94 15.50 -21.53
N GLN A 498 -16.31 16.40 -20.78
CA GLN A 498 -16.22 16.33 -19.32
C GLN A 498 -17.44 16.96 -18.61
N GLY A 499 -18.44 17.43 -19.36
CA GLY A 499 -19.63 18.09 -18.84
C GLY A 499 -19.39 19.50 -18.33
N LEU A 500 -18.34 20.17 -18.79
CA LEU A 500 -18.00 21.55 -18.46
C LEU A 500 -18.41 22.47 -19.61
N THR A 501 -19.19 23.50 -19.30
CA THR A 501 -19.56 24.56 -20.27
C THR A 501 -18.82 25.83 -19.89
N VAL A 502 -17.95 26.31 -20.78
CA VAL A 502 -17.19 27.55 -20.57
C VAL A 502 -17.65 28.59 -21.58
N MET A 503 -17.90 29.81 -21.10
CA MET A 503 -18.27 30.95 -21.93
C MET A 503 -17.26 32.07 -21.79
N GLU A 504 -16.88 32.68 -22.91
CA GLU A 504 -16.06 33.89 -22.90
C GLU A 504 -16.94 35.12 -22.69
N GLU A 505 -16.69 35.87 -21.62
CA GLU A 505 -17.31 37.18 -21.38
C GLU A 505 -16.26 38.12 -20.78
N ASP A 506 -16.17 39.35 -21.30
CA ASP A 506 -15.23 40.39 -20.83
C ASP A 506 -13.76 39.94 -20.69
N GLY A 507 -13.31 39.01 -21.53
CA GLY A 507 -11.95 38.46 -21.51
C GLY A 507 -11.69 37.47 -20.38
N GLN A 508 -12.74 37.04 -19.68
CA GLN A 508 -12.73 35.96 -18.70
C GLN A 508 -13.43 34.72 -19.27
N LEU A 509 -13.08 33.56 -18.71
CA LEU A 509 -13.71 32.29 -19.02
C LEU A 509 -14.67 31.94 -17.88
N LEU A 510 -15.95 32.22 -18.04
CA LEU A 510 -16.98 31.84 -17.07
C LEU A 510 -17.29 30.35 -17.20
N LEU A 511 -17.36 29.67 -16.07
CA LEU A 511 -17.75 28.26 -15.99
C LEU A 511 -19.20 28.18 -15.52
N GLU A 512 -20.08 27.56 -16.31
CA GLU A 512 -21.44 27.25 -15.86
C GLU A 512 -21.45 26.05 -14.92
N GLU A 513 -22.52 25.95 -14.12
CA GLU A 513 -22.73 24.81 -13.22
C GLU A 513 -22.74 23.49 -14.03
N PRO A 514 -21.84 22.53 -13.72
CA PRO A 514 -21.87 21.22 -14.37
C PRO A 514 -23.22 20.54 -14.14
N PHE A 515 -23.76 19.87 -15.15
CA PHE A 515 -25.06 19.19 -15.00
C PHE A 515 -24.98 18.00 -14.03
N PRO A 516 -26.02 17.73 -13.23
CA PRO A 516 -26.09 16.52 -12.41
C PRO A 516 -25.88 15.24 -13.23
N GLY A 517 -24.94 14.40 -12.78
CA GLY A 517 -24.55 13.17 -13.47
C GLY A 517 -23.34 13.30 -14.42
N THR A 518 -22.77 14.50 -14.55
CA THR A 518 -21.48 14.71 -15.24
C THR A 518 -20.29 14.38 -14.32
N PRO A 519 -19.10 14.05 -14.88
CA PRO A 519 -17.92 13.63 -14.10
C PRO A 519 -17.48 14.59 -13.00
N HIS A 520 -17.68 15.91 -13.20
CA HIS A 520 -17.21 16.94 -12.28
C HIS A 520 -18.31 17.58 -11.41
N PHE A 521 -19.55 17.07 -11.49
CA PHE A 521 -20.65 17.62 -10.68
C PHE A 521 -20.37 17.52 -9.17
N GLU A 522 -19.90 16.38 -8.68
CA GLU A 522 -19.61 16.18 -7.25
C GLU A 522 -18.39 16.98 -6.77
N THR A 523 -17.49 17.36 -7.68
CA THR A 523 -16.26 18.10 -7.33
C THR A 523 -16.39 19.61 -7.50
N LEU A 524 -17.23 20.09 -8.44
CA LEU A 524 -17.34 21.51 -8.78
C LEU A 524 -18.75 22.05 -8.62
N GLY A 525 -19.78 21.24 -8.91
CA GLY A 525 -21.18 21.68 -8.85
C GLY A 525 -21.65 21.93 -7.42
N THR A 526 -21.15 21.17 -6.45
CA THR A 526 -21.53 21.32 -5.03
C THR A 526 -20.60 22.22 -4.22
N GLU A 527 -19.42 22.58 -4.75
CA GLU A 527 -18.42 23.37 -4.01
C GLU A 527 -18.59 24.88 -4.22
N TYR A 528 -19.08 25.32 -5.38
CA TYR A 528 -19.16 26.75 -5.73
C TYR A 528 -20.60 27.26 -5.76
N ASP A 529 -20.78 28.54 -5.41
CA ASP A 529 -22.02 29.28 -5.63
C ASP A 529 -22.03 29.92 -7.04
N TYR A 530 -22.58 29.19 -8.02
CA TYR A 530 -22.73 29.68 -9.39
C TYR A 530 -23.80 30.76 -9.55
N TYR A 531 -24.64 30.96 -8.52
CA TYR A 531 -25.77 31.90 -8.56
C TYR A 531 -25.54 33.12 -7.66
N GLY A 532 -24.36 33.23 -7.06
CA GLY A 532 -23.93 34.36 -6.23
C GLY A 532 -23.52 35.60 -7.03
N ASP A 533 -23.07 36.63 -6.32
CA ASP A 533 -22.66 37.91 -6.93
C ASP A 533 -21.35 37.81 -7.73
N LEU A 534 -20.49 36.83 -7.40
CA LEU A 534 -19.20 36.61 -8.05
C LEU A 534 -19.28 35.38 -8.97
N PRO A 535 -18.88 35.48 -10.25
CA PRO A 535 -18.92 34.35 -11.16
C PRO A 535 -17.84 33.31 -10.83
N VAL A 536 -18.10 32.07 -11.20
CA VAL A 536 -17.08 31.00 -11.24
C VAL A 536 -16.32 31.11 -12.55
N ILE A 537 -14.99 31.25 -12.46
CA ILE A 537 -14.14 31.51 -13.62
C ILE A 537 -12.97 30.52 -13.71
N VAL A 538 -12.57 30.19 -14.93
CA VAL A 538 -11.31 29.49 -15.20
C VAL A 538 -10.18 30.51 -15.18
N THR A 539 -9.41 30.54 -14.09
CA THR A 539 -8.34 31.52 -13.87
C THR A 539 -7.02 31.12 -14.49
N GLY A 540 -6.81 29.82 -14.76
CA GLY A 540 -5.57 29.34 -15.36
C GLY A 540 -5.74 28.03 -16.12
N VAL A 541 -5.07 27.96 -17.26
CA VAL A 541 -4.93 26.74 -18.05
C VAL A 541 -3.45 26.42 -18.13
N GLU A 542 -3.06 25.25 -17.64
CA GLU A 542 -1.68 24.79 -17.56
C GLU A 542 -1.48 23.55 -18.45
N VAL A 543 -0.57 23.65 -19.42
CA VAL A 543 -0.12 22.51 -20.25
C VAL A 543 1.32 22.17 -19.89
N GLU A 544 1.63 20.88 -19.72
CA GLU A 544 2.98 20.44 -19.34
C GLU A 544 3.98 20.71 -20.47
N ASN A 545 5.12 21.33 -20.13
CA ASN A 545 6.17 21.65 -21.09
C ASN A 545 6.99 20.42 -21.48
N ASP A 546 7.42 20.37 -22.75
CA ASP A 546 8.48 19.44 -23.17
C ASP A 546 9.82 19.88 -22.55
N ARG A 547 10.31 19.09 -21.59
CA ARG A 547 11.49 19.39 -20.79
C ARG A 547 12.52 18.27 -20.88
N MET A 548 13.76 18.61 -20.53
CA MET A 548 14.80 17.60 -20.42
C MET A 548 14.39 16.49 -19.43
N PRO A 549 14.75 15.22 -19.70
CA PRO A 549 14.42 14.11 -18.81
C PRO A 549 14.95 14.36 -17.39
N LYS A 550 14.07 14.25 -16.40
CA LYS A 550 14.38 14.44 -14.97
C LYS A 550 15.50 13.49 -14.49
N GLU A 551 15.66 12.35 -15.14
CA GLU A 551 16.65 11.31 -14.86
C GLU A 551 18.10 11.79 -15.05
N ILE A 552 18.34 12.89 -15.76
CA ILE A 552 19.69 13.48 -15.92
C ILE A 552 20.29 13.84 -14.56
N PHE A 553 19.47 14.24 -13.59
CA PHE A 553 19.92 14.56 -12.23
C PHE A 553 20.37 13.33 -11.42
N PHE A 554 20.16 12.11 -11.91
CA PHE A 554 20.72 10.92 -11.28
C PHE A 554 22.24 10.84 -11.44
N ILE A 555 22.81 11.38 -12.52
CA ILE A 555 24.24 11.37 -12.78
C ILE A 555 25.03 12.10 -11.67
N PRO A 556 24.75 13.39 -11.36
CA PRO A 556 25.46 14.08 -10.28
C PRO A 556 25.23 13.41 -8.92
N ALA A 557 24.03 12.87 -8.65
CA ALA A 557 23.74 12.15 -7.41
C ALA A 557 24.61 10.88 -7.25
N LEU A 558 24.76 10.09 -8.31
CA LEU A 558 25.59 8.88 -8.32
C LEU A 558 27.09 9.20 -8.23
N LEU A 559 27.55 10.30 -8.84
CA LEU A 559 28.93 10.77 -8.70
C LEU A 559 29.24 11.19 -7.25
N LEU A 560 28.33 11.93 -6.61
CA LEU A 560 28.45 12.28 -5.20
C LEU A 560 28.47 11.04 -4.30
N LEU A 561 27.61 10.06 -4.59
CA LEU A 561 27.58 8.78 -3.88
C LEU A 561 28.92 8.04 -4.00
N ALA A 562 29.48 7.97 -5.21
CA ALA A 562 30.79 7.36 -5.43
C ALA A 562 31.89 8.04 -4.59
N GLY A 563 31.84 9.38 -4.49
CA GLY A 563 32.73 10.14 -3.60
C GLY A 563 32.59 9.74 -2.12
N VAL A 564 31.36 9.64 -1.60
CA VAL A 564 31.12 9.20 -0.22
C VAL A 564 31.63 7.77 0.01
N VAL A 565 31.38 6.87 -0.95
CA VAL A 565 31.88 5.48 -0.90
C VAL A 565 33.41 5.46 -0.82
N MET A 566 34.11 6.23 -1.66
CA MET A 566 35.57 6.32 -1.65
C MET A 566 36.12 6.84 -0.31
N ILE A 567 35.42 7.77 0.34
CA ILE A 567 35.81 8.36 1.62
C ILE A 567 35.51 7.42 2.81
N GLN A 568 34.47 6.58 2.72
CA GLN A 568 34.14 5.63 3.80
C GLN A 568 34.87 4.29 3.69
N ARG A 569 35.19 3.82 2.48
CA ARG A 569 35.79 2.50 2.25
C ARG A 569 37.07 2.22 3.09
N PRO A 570 38.00 3.17 3.28
CA PRO A 570 39.17 2.95 4.14
C PRO A 570 38.84 2.79 5.63
N ARG A 571 37.65 3.23 6.07
CA ARG A 571 37.17 3.16 7.46
C ARG A 571 36.23 1.97 7.71
N ALA A 572 36.02 1.11 6.73
CA ALA A 572 35.14 -0.05 6.87
C ALA A 572 35.61 -0.93 8.03
N THR A 573 34.77 -1.10 9.05
CA THR A 573 35.10 -1.87 10.26
C THR A 573 34.81 -3.35 10.12
N GLN A 574 33.93 -3.72 9.19
CA GLN A 574 33.54 -5.10 8.88
C GLN A 574 33.37 -5.24 7.36
N PRO A 575 33.59 -6.44 6.78
CA PRO A 575 33.24 -6.70 5.39
C PRO A 575 31.74 -6.45 5.18
N ALA A 576 31.39 -5.94 4.01
CA ALA A 576 30.02 -5.51 3.72
C ALA A 576 28.98 -6.64 3.75
N PHE A 577 29.40 -7.91 3.75
CA PHE A 577 28.57 -9.12 3.88
C PHE A 577 29.39 -10.28 4.44
#